data_AF-A0A1U7DTJ9-F1
#
_entry.id   AF-A0A1U7DTJ9-F1
#
_cell.length_a   1.000
_cell.length_b   1.000
_cell.length_c   1.000
_cell.angle_alpha   90.00
_cell.angle_beta   90.00
_cell.angle_gamma   90.00
#
_symmetry.space_group_name_H-M   'P 1'
#
loop_
_entity.id
_entity.type
_entity.pdbx_description
1 polymer ?
#
loop_
_entity_poly.entity_id
_entity_poly.type
_entity_poly.pdbx_seq_one_letter_code
_entity_poly.pdbx_strand_id
1 'polypeptide(L)'
;MFNLLIKNDYYYSFLLYYGADGNMHDRIINRHDKNTISGLTNAYMNIPGIGAVNFTYLGEDRLPGCETFPIEKYGVLIRVHTSEVCYRFDNQGDLELTVSKYGGCSLQSKNGTLVQVDLSELIINPS
;
A
#
# COMPACT_ATOMS: atom_id res chain seq x y z
N MET A 1 1.23 -8.64 -9.19
CA MET A 1 0.01 -8.00 -8.64
C MET A 1 -0.14 -8.42 -7.18
N PHE A 2 -0.96 -7.73 -6.40
CA PHE A 2 -1.21 -8.05 -4.99
C PHE A 2 -2.70 -7.99 -4.65
N ASN A 3 -3.08 -8.60 -3.53
CA ASN A 3 -4.39 -8.50 -2.93
C ASN A 3 -4.29 -7.57 -1.72
N LEU A 4 -5.31 -6.74 -1.52
CA LEU A 4 -5.42 -5.84 -0.39
C LEU A 4 -6.74 -6.09 0.34
N LEU A 5 -6.65 -6.51 1.59
CA LEU A 5 -7.75 -6.48 2.54
C LEU A 5 -7.71 -5.15 3.29
N ILE A 6 -8.77 -4.35 3.18
CA ILE A 6 -8.92 -3.10 3.92
C ILE A 6 -9.96 -3.30 5.01
N LYS A 7 -9.56 -3.10 6.27
CA LYS A 7 -10.47 -3.02 7.43
C LYS A 7 -10.60 -1.55 7.82
N ASN A 8 -11.80 -0.99 7.71
CA ASN A 8 -12.05 0.39 8.10
C ASN A 8 -12.82 0.43 9.43
N ASP A 9 -12.10 0.49 10.54
CA ASP A 9 -12.70 0.69 11.87
C ASP A 9 -12.86 2.19 12.21
N TYR A 10 -12.52 3.09 11.27
CA TYR A 10 -12.56 4.53 11.44
C TYR A 10 -13.97 5.10 11.33
N TYR A 11 -14.14 6.33 11.82
CA TYR A 11 -15.45 6.99 11.89
C TYR A 11 -16.02 7.35 10.50
N TYR A 12 -15.13 7.63 9.54
CA TYR A 12 -15.49 8.07 8.18
C TYR A 12 -15.28 6.95 7.15
N SER A 13 -16.19 6.89 6.18
CA SER A 13 -15.95 6.20 4.92
C SER A 13 -14.95 6.99 4.06
N PHE A 14 -14.24 6.31 3.17
CA PHE A 14 -13.31 6.97 2.23
C PHE A 14 -13.33 6.29 0.86
N LEU A 15 -12.88 7.02 -0.16
CA LEU A 15 -12.82 6.53 -1.53
C LEU A 15 -11.44 5.94 -1.81
N LEU A 16 -11.44 4.72 -2.32
CA LEU A 16 -10.28 4.04 -2.87
C LEU A 16 -10.33 4.16 -4.39
N TYR A 17 -9.21 4.56 -4.99
CA TYR A 17 -8.96 4.45 -6.41
C TYR A 17 -7.92 3.35 -6.63
N TYR A 18 -8.11 2.48 -7.61
CA TYR A 18 -7.18 1.37 -7.82
C TYR A 18 -7.11 0.92 -9.28
N GLY A 19 -5.93 0.44 -9.68
CA GLY A 19 -5.69 -0.23 -10.95
C GLY A 19 -5.84 -1.74 -10.79
N ALA A 20 -6.66 -2.35 -11.63
CA ALA A 20 -6.84 -3.80 -11.73
C ALA A 20 -7.25 -4.18 -13.16
N ASP A 21 -6.74 -5.30 -13.65
CA ASP A 21 -7.04 -5.83 -15.00
C ASP A 21 -6.80 -4.80 -16.12
N GLY A 22 -5.76 -3.98 -15.97
CA GLY A 22 -5.40 -2.92 -16.93
C GLY A 22 -6.32 -1.70 -16.93
N ASN A 23 -7.30 -1.63 -16.02
CA ASN A 23 -8.28 -0.55 -15.93
C ASN A 23 -8.20 0.15 -14.57
N MET A 24 -8.66 1.41 -14.53
CA MET A 24 -8.84 2.18 -13.31
C MET A 24 -10.26 2.00 -12.77
N HIS A 25 -10.36 1.84 -11.46
CA HIS A 25 -11.60 1.63 -10.73
C HIS A 25 -11.62 2.53 -9.50
N ASP A 26 -12.82 2.73 -8.95
CA ASP A 26 -13.03 3.34 -7.66
C ASP A 26 -14.01 2.53 -6.80
N ARG A 27 -13.86 2.63 -5.47
CA ARG A 27 -14.73 1.96 -4.50
C ARG A 27 -14.80 2.75 -3.20
N ILE A 28 -16.02 2.95 -2.70
CA ILE A 28 -16.24 3.46 -1.35
C ILE A 28 -15.93 2.35 -0.34
N ILE A 29 -15.00 2.63 0.57
CA ILE A 29 -14.73 1.80 1.75
C ILE A 29 -15.57 2.34 2.89
N ASN A 30 -16.65 1.65 3.22
CA ASN A 30 -17.58 2.07 4.26
C ASN A 30 -16.95 2.00 5.65
N ARG A 31 -17.42 2.85 6.56
CA ARG A 31 -17.07 2.74 7.99
C ARG A 31 -17.53 1.38 8.55
N HIS A 32 -16.72 0.81 9.43
CA HIS A 32 -16.92 -0.49 10.07
C HIS A 32 -17.08 -1.65 9.08
N ASP A 33 -16.44 -1.55 7.92
CA ASP A 33 -16.52 -2.54 6.84
C ASP A 33 -15.16 -3.18 6.55
N LYS A 34 -15.20 -4.35 5.88
CA LYS A 34 -14.04 -5.10 5.43
C LYS A 34 -14.16 -5.40 3.94
N ASN A 35 -13.19 -4.94 3.17
CA ASN A 35 -13.18 -5.08 1.72
C ASN A 35 -11.90 -5.79 1.27
N THR A 36 -12.04 -6.90 0.55
CA THR A 36 -10.92 -7.52 -0.17
C THR A 36 -10.96 -7.12 -1.63
N ILE A 37 -9.83 -6.69 -2.15
CA ILE A 37 -9.65 -6.32 -3.55
C ILE A 37 -8.43 -7.06 -4.05
N SER A 38 -8.59 -7.76 -5.16
CA SER A 38 -7.58 -8.67 -5.71
C SER A 38 -7.00 -8.14 -7.01
N GLY A 39 -5.80 -8.60 -7.38
CA GLY A 39 -5.22 -8.30 -8.69
C GLY A 39 -4.77 -6.85 -8.85
N LEU A 40 -4.42 -6.18 -7.75
CA LEU A 40 -4.02 -4.77 -7.76
C LEU A 40 -2.65 -4.56 -8.40
N THR A 41 -2.54 -3.52 -9.23
CA THR A 41 -1.28 -2.93 -9.70
C THR A 41 -0.96 -1.64 -8.97
N ASN A 42 -1.97 -0.88 -8.58
CA ASN A 42 -1.80 0.36 -7.84
C ASN A 42 -3.07 0.64 -7.05
N ALA A 43 -2.93 1.31 -5.91
CA ALA A 43 -4.07 1.74 -5.13
C ALA A 43 -3.76 3.05 -4.41
N TYR A 44 -4.73 3.93 -4.32
CA TYR A 44 -4.61 5.22 -3.68
C TYR A 44 -5.90 5.53 -2.93
N MET A 45 -5.79 5.97 -1.68
CA MET A 45 -6.93 6.43 -0.89
C MET A 45 -6.55 7.66 -0.09
N ASN A 46 -7.50 8.59 0.05
CA ASN A 46 -7.37 9.73 0.95
C ASN A 46 -8.32 9.51 2.13
N ILE A 47 -7.76 9.26 3.32
CA ILE A 47 -8.52 8.98 4.52
C ILE A 47 -8.69 10.30 5.31
N PRO A 48 -9.93 10.76 5.58
CA PRO A 48 -10.17 12.02 6.28
C PRO A 48 -9.40 12.14 7.60
N GLY A 49 -8.68 13.25 7.80
CA GLY A 49 -7.92 13.50 9.03
C GLY A 49 -6.64 12.68 9.20
N ILE A 50 -6.45 11.63 8.40
CA ILE A 50 -5.18 10.91 8.30
C ILE A 50 -4.43 11.51 7.14
N GLY A 51 -4.86 11.29 5.90
CA GLY A 51 -4.18 11.74 4.69
C GLY A 51 -4.15 10.64 3.62
N ALA A 52 -3.21 10.76 2.69
CA ALA A 52 -3.07 9.84 1.57
C ALA A 52 -2.30 8.57 1.96
N VAL A 53 -2.82 7.42 1.50
CA VAL A 53 -2.12 6.14 1.48
C VAL A 53 -1.99 5.72 0.02
N ASN A 54 -0.76 5.46 -0.43
CA ASN A 54 -0.47 5.06 -1.79
C ASN A 54 0.21 3.69 -1.84
N PHE A 55 -0.20 2.84 -2.78
CA PHE A 55 0.36 1.53 -3.07
C PHE A 55 0.78 1.50 -4.54
N THR A 56 2.05 1.23 -4.78
CA THR A 56 2.63 1.15 -6.13
C THR A 56 3.23 -0.23 -6.32
N TYR A 57 2.66 -1.07 -7.18
CA TYR A 57 3.29 -2.34 -7.55
C TYR A 57 4.58 -2.07 -8.33
N LEU A 58 5.67 -2.65 -7.86
CA LEU A 58 7.00 -2.48 -8.41
C LEU A 58 7.35 -3.57 -9.43
N GLY A 59 6.52 -4.61 -9.56
CA GLY A 59 6.95 -5.80 -10.30
C GLY A 59 8.21 -6.37 -9.65
N GLU A 60 9.23 -6.61 -10.45
CA GLU A 60 10.54 -7.11 -9.98
C GLU A 60 11.48 -5.99 -9.52
N ASP A 61 11.16 -4.73 -9.82
CA ASP A 61 12.02 -3.59 -9.52
C ASP A 61 12.29 -3.47 -8.02
N ARG A 62 13.51 -3.08 -7.67
CA ARG A 62 13.95 -2.89 -6.29
C ARG A 62 14.11 -1.42 -5.98
N LEU A 63 13.66 -1.04 -4.77
CA LEU A 63 13.87 0.29 -4.24
C LEU A 63 15.30 0.43 -3.71
N PRO A 64 15.87 1.64 -3.73
CA PRO A 64 17.07 1.96 -2.96
C PRO A 64 16.90 1.55 -1.49
N GLY A 65 17.87 0.85 -0.92
CA GLY A 65 17.82 0.30 0.44
C GLY A 65 17.08 -1.03 0.59
N CYS A 66 16.59 -1.62 -0.52
CA CYS A 66 15.96 -2.95 -0.56
C CYS A 66 16.58 -3.86 -1.63
N GLU A 67 17.84 -3.63 -1.98
CA GLU A 67 18.53 -4.35 -3.06
C GLU A 67 18.76 -5.82 -2.71
N THR A 68 19.08 -6.11 -1.45
CA THR A 68 19.45 -7.46 -0.98
C THR A 68 18.44 -8.08 -0.02
N PHE A 69 17.64 -7.25 0.66
CA PHE A 69 16.58 -7.68 1.56
C PHE A 69 15.38 -6.73 1.43
N PRO A 70 14.14 -7.23 1.41
CA PRO A 70 13.76 -8.65 1.40
C PRO A 70 14.13 -9.39 0.11
N ILE A 71 14.37 -10.70 0.20
CA ILE A 71 14.88 -11.51 -0.93
C ILE A 71 13.83 -11.76 -2.01
N GLU A 72 12.55 -11.67 -1.65
CA GLU A 72 11.44 -12.02 -2.51
C GLU A 72 11.40 -11.18 -3.80
N LYS A 73 10.86 -11.79 -4.85
CA LYS A 73 11.01 -11.33 -6.23
C LYS A 73 10.17 -10.09 -6.54
N TYR A 74 8.90 -10.08 -6.17
CA TYR A 74 7.97 -9.01 -6.51
C TYR A 74 7.78 -8.03 -5.35
N GLY A 75 7.48 -6.76 -5.66
CA GLY A 75 7.35 -5.72 -4.65
C GLY A 75 6.15 -4.79 -4.77
N VAL A 76 5.79 -4.17 -3.65
CA VAL A 76 4.87 -3.03 -3.56
C VAL A 76 5.52 -1.98 -2.66
N LEU A 77 5.59 -0.75 -3.14
CA LEU A 77 5.89 0.41 -2.31
C LEU A 77 4.59 0.93 -1.70
N ILE A 78 4.53 0.98 -0.38
CA ILE A 78 3.46 1.65 0.37
C ILE A 78 4.01 2.96 0.94
N ARG A 79 3.27 4.06 0.76
CA ARG A 79 3.61 5.37 1.34
C ARG A 79 2.43 5.95 2.09
N VAL A 80 2.66 6.41 3.31
CA VAL A 80 1.69 7.10 4.17
C VAL A 80 2.43 8.21 4.91
N HIS A 81 2.14 9.47 4.57
CA HIS A 81 2.89 10.62 5.10
C HIS A 81 4.40 10.41 5.00
N THR A 82 5.09 10.50 6.15
CA THR A 82 6.54 10.35 6.33
C THR A 82 6.95 8.91 6.60
N SER A 83 6.16 7.94 6.16
CA SER A 83 6.44 6.52 6.36
C SER A 83 6.30 5.76 5.05
N GLU A 84 7.40 5.13 4.67
CA GLU A 84 7.51 4.27 3.52
C GLU A 84 7.78 2.83 3.93
N VAL A 85 7.12 1.90 3.26
CA VAL A 85 7.27 0.48 3.49
C VAL A 85 7.44 -0.22 2.15
N CYS A 86 8.50 -1.02 2.06
CA CYS A 86 8.70 -1.99 0.99
C CYS A 86 8.07 -3.31 1.42
N TYR A 87 7.05 -3.75 0.69
CA TYR A 87 6.46 -5.08 0.82
C TYR A 87 6.96 -5.96 -0.33
N ARG A 88 7.53 -7.14 -0.03
CA ARG A 88 8.03 -8.07 -1.07
C ARG A 88 7.46 -9.47 -0.89
N PHE A 89 7.21 -10.17 -2.01
CA PHE A 89 6.61 -11.51 -2.06
C PHE A 89 6.97 -12.25 -3.36
N ASP A 90 6.94 -13.59 -3.37
CA ASP A 90 7.33 -14.40 -4.54
C ASP A 90 6.17 -14.83 -5.44
N ASN A 91 4.97 -14.97 -4.86
CA ASN A 91 3.80 -15.46 -5.57
C ASN A 91 2.76 -14.32 -5.70
N GLN A 92 1.55 -14.52 -5.16
CA GLN A 92 0.54 -13.48 -5.05
C GLN A 92 0.71 -12.77 -3.71
N GLY A 93 0.95 -11.45 -3.71
CA GLY A 93 1.01 -10.69 -2.46
C GLY A 93 -0.36 -10.64 -1.79
N ASP A 94 -0.41 -10.77 -0.47
CA ASP A 94 -1.62 -10.64 0.36
C ASP A 94 -1.31 -9.73 1.55
N LEU A 95 -1.79 -8.49 1.42
CA LEU A 95 -1.57 -7.41 2.38
C LEU A 95 -2.89 -7.03 3.05
N GLU A 96 -2.83 -6.74 4.34
CA GLU A 96 -3.93 -6.21 5.12
C GLU A 96 -3.59 -4.80 5.59
N LEU A 97 -4.44 -3.83 5.26
CA LEU A 97 -4.45 -2.48 5.83
C LEU A 97 -5.60 -2.37 6.82
N THR A 98 -5.31 -2.05 8.07
CA THR A 98 -6.33 -1.67 9.06
C THR A 98 -6.25 -0.18 9.34
N VAL A 99 -7.36 0.52 9.13
CA VAL A 99 -7.55 1.91 9.57
C VAL A 99 -8.31 1.85 10.89
N SER A 100 -7.61 2.16 11.98
CA SER A 100 -8.15 2.07 13.33
C SER A 100 -9.17 3.18 13.61
N LYS A 101 -10.00 2.99 14.65
CA LYS A 101 -10.97 3.98 15.14
C LYS A 101 -10.37 5.36 15.50
N TYR A 102 -9.07 5.43 15.74
CA TYR A 102 -8.38 6.67 16.12
C TYR A 102 -7.60 7.31 14.98
N GLY A 103 -7.70 6.78 13.76
CA GLY A 103 -7.00 7.35 12.60
C GLY A 103 -5.55 6.91 12.46
N GLY A 104 -5.15 5.81 13.09
CA GLY A 104 -3.88 5.12 12.81
C GLY A 104 -4.05 4.05 11.73
N CYS A 105 -3.05 3.89 10.86
CA CYS A 105 -2.96 2.81 9.88
C CYS A 105 -1.97 1.74 10.35
N SER A 106 -2.34 0.47 10.23
CA SER A 106 -1.42 -0.66 10.41
C SER A 106 -1.43 -1.56 9.18
N LEU A 107 -0.24 -2.03 8.80
CA LEU A 107 -0.05 -2.99 7.72
C LEU A 107 0.35 -4.34 8.30
N GLN A 108 -0.25 -5.39 7.78
CA GLN A 108 0.14 -6.76 8.07
C GLN A 108 0.22 -7.55 6.77
N SER A 109 1.34 -8.24 6.59
CA SER A 109 1.51 -9.19 5.50
C SER A 109 1.00 -10.56 5.94
N LYS A 110 0.20 -11.24 5.09
CA LYS A 110 -0.10 -12.67 5.28
C LYS A 110 0.95 -13.56 4.62
N ASN A 111 1.67 -13.04 3.64
CA ASN A 111 2.77 -13.72 2.98
C ASN A 111 3.84 -12.73 2.46
N GLY A 112 5.11 -13.09 2.59
CA GLY A 112 6.20 -12.17 2.26
C GLY A 112 6.47 -11.14 3.36
N THR A 113 7.39 -10.23 3.08
CA THR A 113 8.08 -9.45 4.11
C THR A 113 7.81 -7.96 3.96
N LEU A 114 7.56 -7.28 5.08
CA LEU A 114 7.43 -5.83 5.17
C LEU A 114 8.69 -5.25 5.80
N VAL A 115 9.28 -4.26 5.15
CA VAL A 115 10.46 -3.53 5.63
C VAL A 115 10.20 -2.05 5.49
N GLN A 116 10.43 -1.31 6.58
CA GLN A 116 10.40 0.14 6.51
C GLN A 116 11.60 0.64 5.71
N VAL A 117 11.36 1.58 4.80
CA VAL A 117 12.39 2.21 3.98
C VAL A 117 12.32 3.72 4.15
N ASP A 118 13.36 4.42 3.71
CA ASP A 118 13.41 5.87 3.67
C ASP A 118 13.68 6.30 2.22
N LEU A 119 12.77 7.05 1.64
CA LEU A 119 12.86 7.55 0.29
C LEU A 119 12.72 9.08 0.31
N SER A 120 13.70 9.77 -0.24
CA SER A 120 13.64 11.22 -0.36
C SER A 120 12.43 11.65 -1.19
N GLU A 121 11.57 12.50 -0.62
CA GLU A 121 10.39 13.03 -1.32
C GLU A 121 10.77 13.93 -2.50
N LEU A 122 11.87 14.65 -2.38
CA LEU A 122 12.39 15.56 -3.40
C LEU A 122 13.92 15.51 -3.39
N ILE A 123 14.50 15.21 -4.55
CA ILE A 123 15.94 15.30 -4.79
C ILE A 123 16.17 16.42 -5.80
N ILE A 124 17.01 17.38 -5.44
CA ILE A 124 17.41 18.48 -6.33
C ILE A 124 18.79 18.13 -6.87
N ASN A 125 18.87 17.85 -8.17
CA ASN A 125 20.14 17.64 -8.86
C ASN A 125 20.58 18.98 -9.50
N PRO A 126 21.61 19.65 -8.98
CA PRO A 126 22.18 20.82 -9.64
C PRO A 126 22.77 20.42 -11.00
N SER A 127 22.72 21.36 -11.94
CA SER A 127 23.27 21.20 -13.31
C SER A 127 24.79 21.17 -13.30
#